data_AF-A0A3R7TK36-F1
#
_entry.id   AF-A0A3R7TK36-F1
#
_cell.length_a   1.000
_cell.length_b   1.000
_cell.length_c   1.000
_cell.angle_alpha   90.00
_cell.angle_beta   90.00
_cell.angle_gamma   90.00
#
_symmetry.space_group_name_H-M   'P 1'
#
loop_
_entity.id
_entity.type
_entity.pdbx_description
1 polymer ?
#
loop_
_entity_poly.entity_id
_entity_poly.type
_entity_poly.pdbx_seq_one_letter_code
_entity_poly.pdbx_strand_id
1 'polypeptide(L)'
;MVEILCPHCEGEIELDDDAKGEFACPLCDGEFEWGMDDEEDDMDFSVVEPSAKRDILHEYTDNPAIRITAGSIFATAMGAFAVFVALPIIFGGLFVSSLEGAADTGTGFGAIFILIGIAFLLFFVTGITFGVMMAKGKLSALIVCTALSAIGLVGTIISWLVSDDPDAECVEWDDSSFFGECLEYESSMGNVPIFGLIIWTLLIAMNVSMLAVPQLRYQFD
;
A
#
# COMPACT_ATOMS: atom_id res chain seq x y z
N MET A 1 -48.77 43.41 -27.01
CA MET A 1 -47.84 44.13 -26.15
C MET A 1 -47.89 43.46 -24.79
N VAL A 2 -46.73 43.06 -24.26
CA VAL A 2 -46.57 42.38 -22.98
C VAL A 2 -45.82 43.32 -22.03
N GLU A 3 -46.39 43.52 -20.85
CA GLU A 3 -45.76 44.28 -19.77
C GLU A 3 -44.82 43.34 -19.01
N ILE A 4 -43.53 43.63 -19.04
CA ILE A 4 -42.50 42.86 -18.33
C ILE A 4 -41.75 43.76 -17.36
N LEU A 5 -41.15 43.16 -16.33
CA LEU A 5 -40.25 43.88 -15.43
C LEU A 5 -38.83 43.75 -15.95
N CYS A 6 -38.15 44.88 -16.13
CA CYS A 6 -36.74 44.87 -16.49
C CYS A 6 -35.90 44.18 -15.39
N PRO A 7 -35.07 43.18 -15.71
CA PRO A 7 -34.27 42.47 -14.73
C PRO A 7 -33.17 43.32 -14.07
N HIS A 8 -32.82 44.47 -14.67
CA HIS A 8 -31.75 45.35 -14.17
C HIS A 8 -32.22 46.45 -13.22
N CYS A 9 -33.44 46.97 -13.43
CA CYS A 9 -33.94 48.12 -12.67
C CYS A 9 -35.34 47.93 -12.10
N GLU A 10 -35.93 46.74 -12.27
CA GLU A 10 -37.27 46.38 -11.78
C GLU A 10 -38.39 47.34 -12.24
N GLY A 11 -38.12 48.11 -13.30
CA GLY A 11 -39.09 48.99 -13.91
C GLY A 11 -39.99 48.23 -14.87
N GLU A 12 -41.28 48.55 -14.86
CA GLU A 12 -42.26 48.02 -15.82
C GLU A 12 -41.97 48.61 -17.21
N ILE A 13 -41.79 47.73 -18.20
CA ILE A 13 -41.52 48.06 -19.60
C ILE A 13 -42.46 47.27 -20.51
N GLU A 14 -42.88 47.88 -21.61
CA GLU A 14 -43.76 47.27 -22.60
C GLU A 14 -42.94 46.76 -23.79
N LEU A 15 -43.04 45.46 -24.11
CA LEU A 15 -42.47 44.85 -25.31
C LEU A 15 -43.58 44.32 -26.23
N ASP A 16 -43.26 44.10 -27.51
CA ASP A 16 -44.18 43.45 -28.44
C ASP A 16 -44.31 41.95 -28.13
N ASP A 17 -45.50 41.37 -28.37
CA ASP A 17 -45.78 39.96 -27.97
C ASP A 17 -44.92 38.93 -28.73
N ASP A 18 -44.41 39.31 -29.90
CA ASP A 18 -43.54 38.50 -30.76
C ASP A 18 -42.06 38.91 -30.66
N ALA A 19 -41.70 39.78 -29.70
CA ALA A 19 -40.33 40.24 -29.51
C ALA A 19 -39.43 39.08 -29.01
N LYS A 20 -38.36 38.78 -29.75
CA LYS A 20 -37.33 37.78 -29.40
C LYS A 20 -35.93 38.32 -29.68
N GLY A 21 -34.97 38.10 -28.79
CA GLY A 21 -33.58 38.55 -28.91
C GLY A 21 -33.12 39.49 -27.79
N GLU A 22 -32.00 40.18 -28.00
CA GLU A 22 -31.42 41.17 -27.08
C GLU A 22 -32.09 42.54 -27.22
N PHE A 23 -32.56 43.10 -26.10
CA PHE A 23 -33.17 44.43 -26.00
C PHE A 23 -32.47 45.28 -24.95
N ALA A 24 -32.37 46.59 -25.20
CA ALA A 24 -31.91 47.54 -24.19
C ALA A 24 -33.11 48.15 -23.44
N CYS A 25 -33.04 48.16 -22.11
CA CYS A 25 -34.08 48.76 -21.29
C CYS A 25 -34.08 50.29 -21.45
N PRO A 26 -35.21 50.94 -21.80
CA PRO A 26 -35.29 52.38 -21.98
C PRO A 26 -35.14 53.19 -20.68
N LEU A 27 -35.18 52.54 -19.51
CA LEU A 27 -35.10 53.17 -18.20
C LEU A 27 -33.68 53.18 -17.62
N CYS A 28 -32.85 52.19 -17.97
CA CYS A 28 -31.50 52.03 -17.39
C CYS A 28 -30.41 51.72 -18.42
N ASP A 29 -30.75 51.69 -19.72
CA ASP A 29 -29.88 51.31 -20.83
C ASP A 29 -29.22 49.92 -20.68
N GLY A 30 -29.72 49.09 -19.77
CA GLY A 30 -29.22 47.72 -19.55
C GLY A 30 -29.75 46.77 -20.61
N GLU A 31 -28.84 46.07 -21.29
CA GLU A 31 -29.16 45.03 -22.28
C GLU A 31 -29.64 43.75 -21.57
N PHE A 32 -30.71 43.15 -22.08
CA PHE A 32 -31.28 41.89 -21.58
C PHE A 32 -31.90 41.10 -22.72
N GLU A 33 -31.92 39.78 -22.59
CA GLU A 33 -32.50 38.87 -23.59
C GLU A 33 -33.95 38.53 -23.25
N TRP A 34 -34.81 38.49 -24.26
CA TRP A 34 -36.22 38.15 -24.13
C TRP A 34 -36.65 37.21 -25.25
N GLY A 35 -37.51 36.22 -24.95
CA GLY A 35 -38.18 35.40 -25.96
C GLY A 35 -37.30 34.39 -26.73
N MET A 36 -36.08 34.10 -26.27
CA MET A 36 -35.29 33.00 -26.81
C MET A 36 -35.82 31.69 -26.23
N ASP A 37 -36.21 30.75 -27.10
CA ASP A 37 -36.60 29.40 -26.70
C ASP A 37 -35.31 28.63 -26.31
N ASP A 38 -35.32 27.95 -25.16
CA ASP A 38 -34.17 27.25 -24.53
C ASP A 38 -33.62 26.04 -25.33
N GLU A 39 -33.47 26.13 -26.66
CA GLU A 39 -33.07 25.00 -27.50
C GLU A 39 -31.64 25.06 -28.03
N GLU A 40 -30.87 26.14 -27.89
CA GLU A 40 -29.48 26.17 -28.38
C GLU A 40 -28.57 27.04 -27.51
N ASP A 41 -28.18 26.52 -26.33
CA ASP A 41 -26.91 26.91 -25.69
C ASP A 41 -26.32 25.72 -24.92
N ASP A 42 -25.68 24.83 -25.68
CA ASP A 42 -24.74 23.80 -25.21
C ASP A 42 -23.45 24.45 -24.67
N MET A 43 -23.55 25.24 -23.59
CA MET A 43 -22.43 25.68 -22.77
C MET A 43 -22.67 25.21 -21.33
N ASP A 44 -22.19 24.00 -21.06
CA ASP A 44 -22.26 23.27 -19.79
C ASP A 44 -21.71 24.09 -18.60
N PHE A 45 -22.60 24.80 -17.91
CA PHE A 45 -22.41 25.31 -16.56
C PHE A 45 -23.50 24.75 -15.66
N SER A 46 -23.32 23.51 -15.19
CA SER A 46 -24.23 22.92 -14.20
C SER A 46 -24.01 23.53 -12.81
N VAL A 47 -24.85 24.49 -12.42
CA VAL A 47 -25.09 24.81 -10.99
C VAL A 47 -26.15 23.86 -10.45
N VAL A 48 -25.77 23.23 -9.35
CA VAL A 48 -26.42 22.17 -8.59
C VAL A 48 -27.89 22.47 -8.24
N GLU A 49 -28.82 21.66 -8.77
CA GLU A 49 -30.11 21.38 -8.12
C GLU A 49 -29.91 20.36 -6.99
N PRO A 50 -30.59 20.48 -5.83
CA PRO A 50 -30.53 19.49 -4.76
C PRO A 50 -31.43 18.29 -5.10
N SER A 51 -31.02 17.48 -6.06
CA SER A 51 -31.68 16.23 -6.44
C SER A 51 -31.17 15.07 -5.58
N ALA A 52 -32.09 14.46 -4.83
CA ALA A 52 -32.08 13.12 -4.23
C ALA A 52 -30.77 12.31 -4.37
N LYS A 53 -30.07 12.10 -3.25
CA LYS A 53 -28.98 11.13 -2.99
C LYS A 53 -28.63 10.23 -4.19
N ARG A 54 -27.95 10.81 -5.18
CA ARG A 54 -27.22 10.04 -6.18
C ARG A 54 -25.91 9.71 -5.50
N ASP A 55 -25.71 8.44 -5.15
CA ASP A 55 -24.37 7.95 -4.89
C ASP A 55 -23.54 8.34 -6.11
N ILE A 56 -22.62 9.29 -5.92
CA ILE A 56 -21.65 9.72 -6.91
C ILE A 56 -20.74 8.51 -7.11
N LEU A 57 -21.18 7.58 -7.95
CA LEU A 57 -20.38 6.51 -8.47
C LEU A 57 -19.47 7.19 -9.49
N HIS A 58 -18.41 7.81 -8.98
CA HIS A 58 -17.32 8.30 -9.78
C HIS A 58 -16.85 7.11 -10.61
N GLU A 59 -17.17 7.11 -11.89
CA GLU A 59 -16.78 6.07 -12.84
C GLU A 59 -15.27 6.11 -12.89
N TYR A 60 -14.67 5.23 -12.10
CA TYR A 60 -13.25 5.20 -11.89
C TYR A 60 -12.67 4.38 -13.03
N THR A 61 -11.81 4.99 -13.82
CA THR A 61 -11.18 4.31 -14.94
C THR A 61 -10.26 3.19 -14.43
N ASP A 62 -10.53 1.96 -14.85
CA ASP A 62 -9.69 0.80 -14.57
C ASP A 62 -8.25 1.09 -15.02
N ASN A 63 -7.34 1.34 -14.06
CA ASN A 63 -5.92 1.46 -14.36
C ASN A 63 -5.18 0.15 -14.05
N PRO A 64 -5.05 -0.77 -15.02
CA PRO A 64 -4.40 -2.07 -14.80
C PRO A 64 -2.91 -1.95 -14.45
N ALA A 65 -2.31 -0.76 -14.58
CA ALA A 65 -0.91 -0.55 -14.21
C ALA A 65 -0.68 -0.77 -12.71
N ILE A 66 -1.64 -0.42 -11.85
CA ILE A 66 -1.44 -0.44 -10.39
C ILE A 66 -1.33 -1.88 -9.86
N ARG A 67 -2.19 -2.80 -10.28
CA ARG A 67 -2.08 -4.22 -9.90
C ARG A 67 -0.78 -4.87 -10.42
N ILE A 68 -0.33 -4.48 -11.61
CA ILE A 68 0.88 -5.05 -12.24
C ILE A 68 2.12 -4.57 -11.49
N THR A 69 2.19 -3.27 -11.17
CA THR A 69 3.32 -2.71 -10.41
C THR A 69 3.40 -3.31 -9.02
N ALA A 70 2.27 -3.44 -8.33
CA ALA A 70 2.18 -4.06 -7.00
C ALA A 70 2.73 -5.49 -6.96
N GLY A 71 2.19 -6.37 -7.83
CA GLY A 71 2.61 -7.77 -7.91
C GLY A 71 4.08 -7.92 -8.31
N SER A 72 4.55 -7.05 -9.22
CA SER A 72 5.96 -7.00 -9.66
C SER A 72 6.90 -6.61 -8.52
N ILE A 73 6.59 -5.54 -7.78
CA ILE A 73 7.41 -5.06 -6.65
C ILE A 73 7.49 -6.15 -5.58
N PHE A 74 6.37 -6.79 -5.24
CA PHE A 74 6.34 -7.85 -4.25
C PHE A 74 7.14 -9.09 -4.69
N ALA A 75 6.96 -9.55 -5.92
CA ALA A 75 7.73 -10.68 -6.46
C ALA A 75 9.24 -10.37 -6.47
N THR A 76 9.61 -9.12 -6.79
CA THR A 76 11.01 -8.66 -6.76
C THR A 76 11.56 -8.64 -5.34
N ALA A 77 10.80 -8.14 -4.36
CA ALA A 77 11.21 -8.12 -2.95
C ALA A 77 11.40 -9.55 -2.40
N MET A 78 10.46 -10.45 -2.65
CA MET A 78 10.57 -11.86 -2.22
C MET A 78 11.72 -12.58 -2.94
N GLY A 79 11.95 -12.27 -4.21
CA GLY A 79 13.13 -12.73 -4.95
C GLY A 79 14.44 -12.24 -4.33
N ALA A 80 14.50 -10.98 -3.92
CA ALA A 80 15.67 -10.42 -3.23
C ALA A 80 15.91 -11.14 -1.89
N PHE A 81 14.87 -11.38 -1.07
CA PHE A 81 15.03 -12.14 0.16
C PHE A 81 15.49 -13.59 -0.08
N ALA A 82 15.00 -14.25 -1.13
CA ALA A 82 15.50 -15.57 -1.50
C ALA A 82 17.02 -15.55 -1.79
N VAL A 83 17.49 -14.53 -2.52
CA VAL A 83 18.91 -14.41 -2.90
C VAL A 83 19.79 -13.95 -1.75
N PHE A 84 19.34 -13.00 -0.93
CA PHE A 84 20.17 -12.37 0.11
C PHE A 84 20.02 -13.01 1.50
N VAL A 85 19.00 -13.84 1.72
CA VAL A 85 18.79 -14.52 3.00
C VAL A 85 18.88 -16.03 2.82
N ALA A 86 18.05 -16.64 1.98
CA ALA A 86 18.00 -18.10 1.88
C ALA A 86 19.29 -18.69 1.28
N LEU A 87 19.82 -18.13 0.19
CA LEU A 87 21.05 -18.65 -0.42
C LEU A 87 22.27 -18.55 0.51
N PRO A 88 22.56 -17.42 1.19
CA PRO A 88 23.66 -17.35 2.14
C PRO A 88 23.55 -18.35 3.30
N ILE A 89 22.33 -18.60 3.81
CA ILE A 89 22.12 -19.62 4.85
C ILE A 89 22.48 -21.01 4.32
N ILE A 90 22.08 -21.35 3.09
CA ILE A 90 22.42 -22.64 2.46
C ILE A 90 23.93 -22.75 2.23
N PHE A 91 24.57 -21.74 1.64
CA PHE A 91 26.01 -21.73 1.42
C PHE A 91 26.81 -21.77 2.73
N GLY A 92 26.35 -21.05 3.76
CA GLY A 92 26.92 -21.09 5.10
C GLY A 92 26.80 -22.48 5.71
N GLY A 93 25.63 -23.12 5.60
CA GLY A 93 25.42 -24.49 6.06
C GLY A 93 26.30 -25.52 5.34
N LEU A 94 26.50 -25.36 4.03
CA LEU A 94 27.42 -26.20 3.25
C LEU A 94 28.88 -26.01 3.70
N PHE A 95 29.29 -24.76 3.98
CA PHE A 95 30.62 -24.47 4.49
C PHE A 95 30.85 -25.08 5.88
N VAL A 96 29.89 -24.90 6.80
CA VAL A 96 29.93 -25.52 8.14
C VAL A 96 29.99 -27.05 8.02
N SER A 97 29.17 -27.65 7.15
CA SER A 97 29.20 -29.10 6.92
C SER A 97 30.57 -29.58 6.42
N SER A 98 31.27 -28.80 5.61
CA SER A 98 32.63 -29.12 5.16
C SER A 98 33.66 -29.04 6.29
N LEU A 99 33.52 -28.09 7.21
CA LEU A 99 34.41 -27.95 8.36
C LEU A 99 34.18 -29.06 9.38
N GLU A 100 32.93 -29.39 9.68
CA GLU A 100 32.57 -30.49 10.58
C GLU A 100 33.12 -31.83 10.08
N GLY A 101 33.05 -32.08 8.77
CA GLY A 101 33.63 -33.28 8.16
C GLY A 101 35.16 -33.34 8.27
N ALA A 102 35.85 -32.19 8.32
CA ALA A 102 37.29 -32.13 8.51
C ALA A 102 37.71 -32.22 9.99
N ALA A 103 36.85 -31.75 10.91
CA ALA A 103 37.10 -31.72 12.35
C ALA A 103 36.59 -32.98 13.08
N ASP A 104 35.89 -33.89 12.40
CA ASP A 104 35.28 -35.13 12.92
C ASP A 104 34.43 -34.90 14.19
N THR A 105 33.73 -33.77 14.24
CA THR A 105 32.95 -33.37 15.42
C THR A 105 31.59 -34.06 15.51
N GLY A 106 31.07 -34.61 14.40
CA GLY A 106 29.83 -35.41 14.36
C GLY A 106 28.54 -34.66 14.75
N THR A 107 28.58 -33.34 14.84
CA THR A 107 27.51 -32.50 15.41
C THR A 107 26.33 -32.25 14.48
N GLY A 108 26.54 -32.30 13.16
CA GLY A 108 25.48 -32.15 12.16
C GLY A 108 24.88 -30.76 12.05
N PHE A 109 25.53 -29.71 12.57
CA PHE A 109 25.03 -28.33 12.49
C PHE A 109 24.91 -27.85 11.05
N GLY A 110 25.85 -28.23 10.18
CA GLY A 110 25.79 -27.86 8.77
C GLY A 110 24.50 -28.33 8.09
N ALA A 111 24.05 -29.55 8.39
CA ALA A 111 22.80 -30.10 7.86
C ALA A 111 21.56 -29.33 8.35
N ILE A 112 21.56 -28.89 9.62
CA ILE A 112 20.46 -28.10 10.19
C ILE A 112 20.31 -26.76 9.45
N PHE A 113 21.42 -26.03 9.25
CA PHE A 113 21.39 -24.77 8.51
C PHE A 113 20.94 -24.94 7.06
N ILE A 114 21.35 -26.03 6.40
CA ILE A 114 20.89 -26.34 5.03
C ILE A 114 19.38 -26.56 5.01
N LEU A 115 18.82 -27.32 5.95
CA LEU A 115 17.37 -27.56 6.03
C LEU A 115 16.58 -26.28 6.29
N ILE A 116 17.08 -25.42 7.19
CA ILE A 116 16.49 -24.10 7.46
C ILE A 116 16.52 -23.24 6.19
N GLY A 117 17.65 -23.21 5.48
CA GLY A 117 17.80 -22.48 4.23
C GLY A 117 16.83 -22.95 3.14
N ILE A 118 16.63 -24.27 3.00
CA ILE A 118 15.66 -24.85 2.06
C ILE A 118 14.23 -24.44 2.45
N ALA A 119 13.87 -24.48 3.73
CA ALA A 119 12.55 -24.07 4.20
C ALA A 119 12.26 -22.60 3.87
N PHE A 120 13.22 -21.70 4.09
CA PHE A 120 13.11 -20.29 3.68
C PHE A 120 13.00 -20.12 2.17
N LEU A 121 13.76 -20.89 1.38
CA LEU A 121 13.69 -20.84 -0.07
C LEU A 121 12.28 -21.22 -0.56
N LEU A 122 11.70 -22.30 -0.02
CA LEU A 122 10.33 -22.71 -0.34
C LEU A 122 9.32 -21.61 0.02
N PHE A 123 9.47 -21.01 1.20
CA PHE A 123 8.64 -19.88 1.60
C PHE A 123 8.73 -18.71 0.61
N PHE A 124 9.93 -18.28 0.22
CA PHE A 124 10.10 -17.19 -0.72
C PHE A 124 9.58 -17.52 -2.13
N VAL A 125 9.75 -18.76 -2.60
CA VAL A 125 9.19 -19.23 -3.88
C VAL A 125 7.67 -19.15 -3.87
N THR A 126 7.02 -19.57 -2.78
CA THR A 126 5.56 -19.40 -2.67
C THR A 126 5.19 -17.92 -2.76
N GLY A 127 5.90 -17.03 -2.05
CA GLY A 127 5.74 -15.58 -2.15
C GLY A 127 5.85 -15.03 -3.58
N ILE A 128 6.86 -15.45 -4.34
CA ILE A 128 7.04 -15.05 -5.74
C ILE A 128 5.85 -15.50 -6.59
N THR A 129 5.41 -16.75 -6.45
CA THR A 129 4.24 -17.25 -7.19
C THR A 129 2.96 -16.48 -6.84
N PHE A 130 2.78 -16.09 -5.58
CA PHE A 130 1.68 -15.24 -5.16
C PHE A 130 1.76 -13.83 -5.77
N GLY A 131 2.93 -13.20 -5.80
CA GLY A 131 3.13 -11.90 -6.46
C GLY A 131 2.76 -11.92 -7.95
N VAL A 132 3.12 -13.01 -8.64
CA VAL A 132 2.73 -13.21 -10.06
C VAL A 132 1.22 -13.42 -10.21
N MET A 133 0.57 -14.13 -9.27
CA MET A 133 -0.89 -14.30 -9.27
C MET A 133 -1.63 -12.99 -8.96
N MET A 134 -1.07 -12.12 -8.11
CA MET A 134 -1.60 -10.80 -7.82
C MET A 134 -1.62 -9.92 -9.07
N ALA A 135 -0.57 -9.97 -9.90
CA ALA A 135 -0.52 -9.25 -11.17
C ALA A 135 -1.61 -9.69 -12.18
N LYS A 136 -2.16 -10.90 -12.01
CA LYS A 136 -3.25 -11.45 -12.83
C LYS A 136 -4.66 -11.10 -12.32
N GLY A 137 -4.79 -10.36 -11.20
CA GLY A 137 -6.07 -9.82 -10.74
C GLY A 137 -6.93 -10.76 -9.90
N LYS A 138 -6.34 -11.61 -9.03
CA LYS A 138 -7.12 -12.45 -8.09
C LYS A 138 -7.10 -11.88 -6.67
N LEU A 139 -8.25 -11.47 -6.13
CA LEU A 139 -8.38 -10.93 -4.76
C LEU A 139 -7.85 -11.90 -3.68
N SER A 140 -8.02 -13.21 -3.88
CA SER A 140 -7.56 -14.24 -2.94
C SER A 140 -6.06 -14.17 -2.69
N ALA A 141 -5.27 -13.80 -3.71
CA ALA A 141 -3.83 -13.67 -3.58
C ALA A 141 -3.45 -12.47 -2.71
N LEU A 142 -4.23 -11.38 -2.79
CA LEU A 142 -3.96 -10.14 -2.07
C LEU A 142 -4.29 -10.26 -0.58
N ILE A 143 -5.40 -10.91 -0.22
CA ILE A 143 -5.73 -11.24 1.17
C ILE A 143 -4.67 -12.13 1.82
N VAL A 144 -4.25 -13.19 1.11
CA VAL A 144 -3.21 -14.11 1.59
C VAL A 144 -1.86 -13.39 1.73
N CYS A 145 -1.52 -12.50 0.80
CA CYS A 145 -0.29 -11.71 0.86
C CYS A 145 -0.27 -10.78 2.08
N THR A 146 -1.36 -10.08 2.37
CA THR A 146 -1.47 -9.23 3.56
C THR A 146 -1.29 -10.05 4.84
N ALA A 147 -1.90 -11.24 4.90
CA ALA A 147 -1.76 -12.14 6.04
C ALA A 147 -0.31 -12.64 6.23
N LEU A 148 0.35 -13.09 5.16
CA LEU A 148 1.75 -13.55 5.21
C LEU A 148 2.71 -12.41 5.58
N SER A 149 2.50 -11.20 5.06
CA SER A 149 3.32 -10.04 5.41
C SER A 149 3.15 -9.65 6.89
N ALA A 150 1.92 -9.72 7.42
CA ALA A 150 1.68 -9.50 8.84
C ALA A 150 2.36 -10.57 9.71
N ILE A 151 2.27 -11.85 9.32
CA ILE A 151 2.95 -12.95 10.01
C ILE A 151 4.47 -12.76 9.97
N GLY A 152 5.03 -12.39 8.82
CA GLY A 152 6.45 -12.10 8.67
C GLY A 152 6.91 -10.97 9.58
N LEU A 153 6.16 -9.86 9.63
CA LEU A 153 6.44 -8.76 10.53
C LEU A 153 6.37 -9.18 12.01
N VAL A 154 5.33 -9.92 12.40
CA VAL A 154 5.23 -10.46 13.77
C VAL A 154 6.41 -11.39 14.07
N GLY A 155 6.80 -12.26 13.15
CA GLY A 155 7.98 -13.12 13.28
C GLY A 155 9.27 -12.32 13.47
N THR A 156 9.46 -11.20 12.76
CA THR A 156 10.62 -10.33 12.96
C THR A 156 10.61 -9.65 14.34
N ILE A 157 9.44 -9.22 14.82
CA ILE A 157 9.29 -8.62 16.15
C ILE A 157 9.55 -9.66 17.24
N ILE A 158 9.02 -10.88 17.09
CA ILE A 158 9.26 -11.98 18.04
C ILE A 158 10.75 -12.36 18.03
N SER A 159 11.35 -12.49 16.85
CA SER A 159 12.78 -12.79 16.74
C SER A 159 13.65 -11.73 17.41
N TRP A 160 13.23 -10.47 17.39
CA TRP A 160 13.89 -9.38 18.12
C TRP A 160 13.62 -9.44 19.63
N LEU A 161 12.38 -9.72 20.04
CA LEU A 161 12.02 -9.87 21.46
C LEU A 161 12.71 -11.07 22.13
N VAL A 162 13.10 -12.07 21.34
CA VAL A 162 13.66 -13.34 21.81
C VAL A 162 15.15 -13.48 21.44
N SER A 163 15.74 -12.53 20.71
CA SER A 163 17.17 -12.55 20.46
C SER A 163 17.92 -12.17 21.73
N ASP A 164 18.59 -13.15 22.34
CA ASP A 164 19.63 -12.90 23.35
C ASP A 164 20.78 -12.12 22.70
N ASP A 165 21.18 -10.99 23.27
CA ASP A 165 22.26 -10.16 22.75
C ASP A 165 23.61 -10.84 23.09
N PRO A 166 24.36 -11.37 22.10
CA PRO A 166 25.60 -12.10 22.36
C PRO A 166 26.74 -11.17 22.86
N ASP A 167 26.58 -9.85 22.69
CA ASP A 167 27.56 -8.84 23.07
C ASP A 167 27.12 -8.03 24.31
N ALA A 168 26.10 -8.51 25.05
CA ALA A 168 25.64 -7.84 26.27
C ALA A 168 26.79 -7.70 27.27
N GLU A 169 27.08 -6.46 27.66
CA GLU A 169 28.13 -6.16 28.64
C GLU A 169 27.65 -6.56 30.04
N CYS A 170 28.47 -7.30 30.78
CA CYS A 170 28.14 -7.72 32.14
C CYS A 170 28.22 -6.53 33.10
N VAL A 171 27.08 -6.23 33.73
CA VAL A 171 26.92 -5.15 34.72
C VAL A 171 27.42 -5.59 36.09
N GLU A 172 27.14 -6.83 36.48
CA GLU A 172 27.54 -7.40 37.77
C GLU A 172 28.17 -8.78 37.62
N TRP A 173 29.33 -8.96 38.27
CA TRP A 173 30.13 -10.19 38.27
C TRP A 173 30.10 -10.85 39.65
N ASP A 174 29.89 -12.17 39.70
CA ASP A 174 30.14 -12.98 40.88
C ASP A 174 31.57 -13.51 40.89
N ASP A 175 32.41 -12.90 41.74
CA ASP A 175 33.81 -13.28 41.96
C ASP A 175 33.98 -14.52 42.86
N SER A 176 32.88 -15.17 43.29
CA SER A 176 32.95 -16.35 44.17
C SER A 176 33.48 -17.61 43.46
N SER A 177 33.44 -17.65 42.13
CA SER A 177 33.90 -18.76 41.30
C SER A 177 35.20 -18.40 40.55
N PHE A 178 36.08 -19.38 40.34
CA PHE A 178 37.44 -19.17 39.80
C PHE A 178 37.48 -18.55 38.39
N PHE A 179 36.38 -18.62 37.64
CA PHE A 179 36.26 -18.03 36.30
C PHE A 179 35.31 -16.81 36.24
N GLY A 180 34.69 -16.42 37.36
CA GLY A 180 33.65 -15.39 37.41
C GLY A 180 32.38 -15.82 36.68
N GLU A 181 31.21 -15.66 37.32
CA GLU A 181 29.92 -15.87 36.65
C GLU A 181 29.18 -14.54 36.58
N CYS A 182 28.56 -14.22 35.43
CA CYS A 182 27.86 -12.96 35.24
C CYS A 182 26.45 -13.05 35.85
N LEU A 183 26.11 -12.14 36.76
CA LEU A 183 24.81 -12.12 37.46
C LEU A 183 23.77 -11.28 36.73
N GLU A 184 24.20 -10.18 36.10
CA GLU A 184 23.32 -9.24 35.40
C GLU A 184 23.98 -8.73 34.11
N TYR A 185 23.26 -8.81 33.00
CA TYR A 185 23.68 -8.35 31.68
C TYR A 185 22.99 -7.02 31.35
N GLU A 186 23.73 -6.05 30.79
CA GLU A 186 23.14 -4.82 30.26
C GLU A 186 22.45 -5.15 28.95
N SER A 187 21.14 -4.97 28.88
CA SER A 187 20.40 -5.12 27.63
C SER A 187 20.73 -3.94 26.72
N SER A 188 21.78 -4.05 25.91
CA SER A 188 21.84 -3.30 24.66
C SER A 188 20.63 -3.77 23.84
N MET A 189 19.79 -2.85 23.36
CA MET A 189 18.80 -3.22 22.36
C MET A 189 19.58 -3.56 21.09
N GLY A 190 19.99 -4.83 20.97
CA GLY A 190 20.72 -5.37 19.83
C GLY A 190 20.11 -4.89 18.52
N ASN A 191 20.99 -4.51 17.58
CA ASN A 191 20.68 -3.87 16.30
C ASN A 191 19.31 -4.25 15.75
N VAL A 192 18.32 -3.38 15.95
CA VAL A 192 16.99 -3.56 15.39
C VAL A 192 17.16 -3.74 13.88
N PRO A 193 16.54 -4.76 13.24
CA PRO A 193 16.59 -4.92 11.79
C PRO A 193 15.69 -3.86 11.12
N ILE A 194 16.08 -2.58 11.27
CA ILE A 194 15.31 -1.38 10.88
C ILE A 194 14.93 -1.47 9.39
N PHE A 195 15.88 -1.87 8.54
CA PHE A 195 15.61 -2.06 7.12
C PHE A 195 14.56 -3.12 6.84
N GLY A 196 14.59 -4.24 7.57
CA GLY A 196 13.58 -5.29 7.46
C GLY A 196 12.20 -4.79 7.88
N LEU A 197 12.11 -4.10 9.02
CA LEU A 197 10.86 -3.51 9.51
C LEU A 197 10.30 -2.46 8.54
N ILE A 198 11.14 -1.57 8.00
CA ILE A 198 10.71 -0.58 7.01
C ILE A 198 10.16 -1.26 5.76
N ILE A 199 10.84 -2.29 5.24
CA ILE A 199 10.39 -3.01 4.05
C ILE A 199 9.04 -3.70 4.32
N TRP A 200 8.90 -4.43 5.43
CA TRP A 200 7.66 -5.14 5.74
C TRP A 200 6.50 -4.19 6.03
N THR A 201 6.73 -3.08 6.74
CA THR A 201 5.69 -2.08 7.01
C THR A 201 5.21 -1.40 5.74
N LEU A 202 6.11 -1.04 4.81
CA LEU A 202 5.75 -0.48 3.51
C LEU A 202 4.97 -1.48 2.65
N LEU A 203 5.36 -2.76 2.64
CA LEU A 203 4.63 -3.81 1.92
C LEU A 203 3.22 -4.01 2.50
N ILE A 204 3.06 -4.02 3.82
CA ILE A 204 1.73 -4.11 4.45
C ILE A 204 0.89 -2.88 4.10
N ALA A 205 1.46 -1.67 4.23
CA ALA A 205 0.76 -0.44 3.90
C ALA A 205 0.28 -0.42 2.44
N MET A 206 1.11 -0.89 1.51
CA MET A 206 0.77 -1.02 0.10
C MET A 206 -0.36 -2.04 -0.14
N ASN A 207 -0.33 -3.20 0.49
CA ASN A 207 -1.39 -4.21 0.32
C ASN A 207 -2.71 -3.75 0.97
N VAL A 208 -2.64 -3.10 2.13
CA VAL A 208 -3.82 -2.58 2.84
C VAL A 208 -4.47 -1.45 2.05
N SER A 209 -3.69 -0.56 1.43
CA SER A 209 -4.27 0.49 0.57
C SER A 209 -4.99 -0.11 -0.64
N MET A 210 -4.50 -1.21 -1.21
CA MET A 210 -5.22 -1.91 -2.30
C MET A 210 -6.52 -2.59 -1.85
N LEU A 211 -6.62 -3.03 -0.59
CA LEU A 211 -7.85 -3.61 -0.03
C LEU A 211 -8.88 -2.56 0.39
N ALA A 212 -8.42 -1.51 1.06
CA ALA A 212 -9.28 -0.55 1.74
C ALA A 212 -9.80 0.54 0.80
N VAL A 213 -9.07 0.83 -0.28
CA VAL A 213 -9.49 1.85 -1.24
C VAL A 213 -10.42 1.20 -2.28
N PRO A 214 -11.71 1.60 -2.35
CA PRO A 214 -12.68 0.98 -3.26
C PRO A 214 -12.22 1.02 -4.72
N GLN A 215 -11.50 2.08 -5.09
CA GLN A 215 -10.93 2.31 -6.41
C GLN A 215 -9.79 1.33 -6.81
N LEU A 216 -9.26 0.55 -5.86
CA LEU A 216 -8.23 -0.45 -6.14
C LEU A 216 -8.80 -1.85 -6.03
N ARG A 217 -9.83 -2.04 -5.20
CA ARG A 217 -10.46 -3.33 -4.94
C ARG A 217 -11.14 -3.93 -6.17
N TYR A 218 -11.82 -3.12 -7.00
CA TYR A 218 -12.50 -3.61 -8.21
C TYR A 218 -11.53 -4.23 -9.23
N GLN A 219 -10.22 -3.90 -9.16
CA GLN A 219 -9.21 -4.44 -10.08
C GLN A 219 -8.91 -5.94 -9.86
N PHE A 220 -9.47 -6.52 -8.79
CA PHE A 220 -9.16 -7.87 -8.31
C PHE A 220 -10.39 -8.79 -8.21
N ASP A 221 -11.57 -8.29 -8.57
CA ASP A 221 -12.79 -9.09 -8.78
C ASP A 221 -12.72 -9.84 -10.13
#